data_AF-A0A2D4KZK0-F1
#
_entry.id   AF-A0A2D4KZK0-F1
#
_cell.length_a   1.000
_cell.length_b   1.000
_cell.length_c   1.000
_cell.angle_alpha   90.00
_cell.angle_beta   90.00
_cell.angle_gamma   90.00
#
_symmetry.space_group_name_H-M   'P 1'
#
loop_
_entity.id
_entity.type
_entity.pdbx_description
1 polymer ?
#
loop_
_entity_poly.entity_id
_entity_poly.type
_entity_poly.pdbx_seq_one_letter_code
_entity_poly.pdbx_strand_id
1 'polypeptide(L)'
;VESQLKKEMWGICIFMAAVDLDEMTFTFTKLLKCLKISVCKFLHLIKEIDITMDTISAKMDCTISRLKIKYDILFALYQKFTRICEIICIDKPNDQTCAEISSCSFVKLCWIMFLLAKGKILQMEDDLVISFQLLLCVFDYCIRQLPPALFKEPYKSIIAVSGNGSSRTSRQGQNRSARTSKTETDIKVIEELCKEYDCSLDEVKNVYFTSFIPFLNSM
;
A
#
# COMPACT_ATOMS: atom_id res chain seq x y z
N VAL A 1 12.31 -32.82 -13.15
CA VAL A 1 11.07 -32.13 -13.55
C VAL A 1 9.84 -32.84 -13.00
N GLU A 2 9.69 -34.16 -13.24
CA GLU A 2 8.54 -34.94 -12.76
C GLU A 2 8.34 -34.95 -11.23
N SER A 3 9.43 -35.01 -10.45
CA SER A 3 9.39 -34.95 -8.99
C SER A 3 8.88 -33.60 -8.44
N GLN A 4 9.19 -32.50 -9.12
CA GLN A 4 8.77 -31.16 -8.69
C GLN A 4 7.28 -30.95 -8.95
N LEU A 5 6.77 -31.40 -10.10
CA LEU A 5 5.34 -31.33 -10.40
C LEU A 5 4.52 -32.16 -9.41
N LYS A 6 4.97 -33.36 -9.05
CA LYS A 6 4.31 -34.20 -8.02
C LYS A 6 4.21 -33.46 -6.67
N LYS A 7 5.29 -32.79 -6.26
CA LYS A 7 5.31 -31.99 -5.03
C LYS A 7 4.33 -30.80 -5.09
N GLU A 8 4.25 -30.12 -6.22
CA GLU A 8 3.31 -29.01 -6.44
C GLU A 8 1.86 -29.48 -6.34
N MET A 9 1.53 -30.61 -6.99
CA MET A 9 0.19 -31.21 -6.92
C MET A 9 -0.16 -31.63 -5.48
N TRP A 10 0.74 -32.28 -4.76
CA TRP A 10 0.51 -32.62 -3.34
C TRP A 10 0.26 -31.39 -2.47
N GLY A 11 1.02 -30.31 -2.69
CA GLY A 11 0.81 -29.05 -1.98
C GLY A 11 -0.57 -28.43 -2.24
N ILE A 12 -1.05 -28.52 -3.48
CA ILE A 12 -2.39 -28.06 -3.85
C ILE A 12 -3.46 -28.94 -3.22
N CYS A 13 -3.31 -30.28 -3.23
CA CYS A 13 -4.22 -31.20 -2.55
C CYS A 13 -4.30 -30.92 -1.04
N ILE A 14 -3.17 -30.63 -0.39
CA ILE A 14 -3.15 -30.25 1.03
C ILE A 14 -3.91 -28.94 1.25
N PHE A 15 -3.76 -27.95 0.36
CA PHE A 15 -4.51 -26.70 0.44
C PHE A 15 -6.02 -26.91 0.27
N MET A 16 -6.43 -27.69 -0.73
CA MET A 16 -7.84 -28.04 -0.95
C MET A 16 -8.44 -28.72 0.28
N ALA A 17 -7.78 -29.77 0.79
CA ALA A 17 -8.23 -30.47 1.99
C ALA A 17 -8.32 -29.55 3.21
N ALA A 18 -7.33 -28.68 3.42
CA ALA A 18 -7.35 -27.73 4.55
C ALA A 18 -8.48 -26.70 4.43
N VAL A 19 -8.79 -26.23 3.22
CA VAL A 19 -9.91 -25.30 2.97
C VAL A 19 -11.24 -26.02 3.20
N ASP A 20 -11.41 -27.21 2.63
CA ASP A 20 -12.68 -27.95 2.74
C ASP A 20 -12.98 -28.35 4.18
N LEU A 21 -11.95 -28.76 4.93
CA LEU A 21 -12.07 -29.17 6.34
C LEU A 21 -12.09 -27.99 7.34
N ASP A 22 -11.94 -26.75 6.90
CA ASP A 22 -11.76 -25.56 7.78
C ASP A 22 -10.51 -25.61 8.70
N GLU A 23 -9.52 -26.43 8.35
CA GLU A 23 -8.32 -26.69 9.17
C GLU A 23 -7.05 -26.07 8.55
N MET A 24 -7.05 -24.74 8.42
CA MET A 24 -5.92 -24.00 7.89
C MET A 24 -4.78 -23.84 8.92
N THR A 25 -3.88 -24.82 8.96
CA THR A 25 -2.70 -24.84 9.86
C THR A 25 -1.48 -24.08 9.32
N PHE A 26 -1.60 -23.48 8.13
CA PHE A 26 -0.52 -22.75 7.48
C PHE A 26 -1.07 -21.56 6.68
N THR A 27 -0.23 -20.56 6.43
CA THR A 27 -0.58 -19.44 5.55
C THR A 27 -0.33 -19.78 4.10
N PHE A 28 -1.12 -19.22 3.19
CA PHE A 28 -0.93 -19.40 1.75
C PHE A 28 0.50 -19.04 1.30
N THR A 29 1.07 -17.94 1.80
CA THR A 29 2.45 -17.55 1.51
C THR A 29 3.48 -18.58 1.98
N LYS A 30 3.26 -19.23 3.13
CA LYS A 30 4.14 -20.30 3.63
C LYS A 30 4.10 -21.51 2.69
N LEU A 31 2.91 -21.90 2.24
CA LEU A 31 2.73 -22.98 1.25
C LEU A 31 3.51 -22.66 -0.04
N LEU A 32 3.30 -21.47 -0.62
CA LEU A 32 3.98 -21.07 -1.86
C LEU A 32 5.51 -21.08 -1.72
N LYS A 33 6.05 -20.63 -0.58
CA LYS A 33 7.50 -20.70 -0.30
C LYS A 33 8.00 -22.13 -0.24
N CYS A 34 7.26 -23.04 0.39
CA CYS A 34 7.61 -24.47 0.46
C CYS A 34 7.58 -25.16 -0.91
N LEU A 35 6.64 -24.76 -1.77
CA LEU A 35 6.49 -25.27 -3.14
C LEU A 35 7.41 -24.58 -4.15
N LYS A 36 7.90 -23.38 -3.84
CA LYS A 36 8.69 -22.51 -4.73
C LYS A 36 7.95 -22.14 -6.02
N ILE A 37 6.67 -21.79 -5.90
CA ILE A 37 5.82 -21.38 -7.02
C ILE A 37 5.20 -20.00 -6.78
N SER A 38 4.86 -19.30 -7.86
CA SER A 38 4.15 -18.02 -7.80
C SER A 38 2.66 -18.23 -7.55
N VAL A 39 1.96 -17.16 -7.14
CA VAL A 39 0.50 -17.14 -7.01
C VAL A 39 -0.15 -17.50 -8.34
N CYS A 40 0.30 -16.90 -9.45
CA CYS A 40 -0.26 -17.18 -10.78
C CYS A 40 -0.12 -18.66 -11.18
N LYS A 41 1.05 -19.27 -10.90
CA LYS A 41 1.26 -20.70 -11.19
C LYS A 41 0.35 -21.59 -10.33
N PHE A 42 0.20 -21.27 -9.05
CA PHE A 42 -0.71 -22.01 -8.16
C PHE A 42 -2.16 -21.94 -8.64
N LEU A 43 -2.65 -20.75 -8.99
CA LEU A 43 -4.01 -20.56 -9.52
C LEU A 43 -4.22 -21.28 -10.85
N HIS A 44 -3.21 -21.32 -11.72
CA HIS A 44 -3.27 -22.07 -12.97
C HIS A 44 -3.42 -23.58 -12.73
N LEU A 45 -2.58 -24.14 -11.85
CA LEU A 45 -2.62 -25.58 -11.55
C LEU A 45 -3.95 -26.01 -10.91
N ILE A 46 -4.55 -25.17 -10.07
CA ILE A 46 -5.89 -25.44 -9.52
C ILE A 46 -6.95 -25.50 -10.63
N LYS A 47 -6.92 -24.57 -11.59
CA LYS A 47 -7.85 -24.60 -12.73
C LYS A 47 -7.68 -25.84 -13.58
N GLU A 48 -6.45 -26.32 -13.77
CA GLU A 48 -6.21 -27.58 -14.48
C GLU A 48 -6.81 -28.78 -13.74
N ILE A 49 -6.70 -28.83 -12.41
CA ILE A 49 -7.33 -29.88 -11.59
C ILE A 49 -8.86 -29.81 -11.71
N ASP A 50 -9.44 -28.62 -11.68
CA ASP A 50 -10.88 -28.41 -11.85
C ASP A 50 -11.39 -28.99 -13.17
N ILE A 51 -10.76 -28.59 -14.28
CA ILE A 51 -11.11 -29.02 -15.64
C ILE A 51 -10.96 -30.54 -15.80
N THR A 52 -9.96 -31.14 -15.16
CA THR A 52 -9.61 -32.55 -15.37
C THR A 52 -10.45 -33.48 -14.51
N MET A 53 -10.84 -33.05 -13.30
CA MET A 53 -11.34 -33.95 -12.26
C MET A 53 -12.68 -33.53 -11.64
N ASP A 54 -13.19 -32.31 -11.91
CA ASP A 54 -14.46 -31.78 -11.38
C ASP A 54 -14.62 -32.01 -9.86
N THR A 55 -13.53 -31.80 -9.12
CA THR A 55 -13.41 -32.13 -7.70
C THR A 55 -13.36 -30.90 -6.79
N ILE A 56 -13.42 -29.69 -7.37
CA ILE A 56 -13.35 -28.46 -6.59
C ILE A 56 -14.70 -28.18 -5.95
N SER A 57 -14.72 -28.09 -4.63
CA SER A 57 -15.91 -27.68 -3.89
C SER A 57 -16.24 -26.20 -4.15
N ALA A 58 -17.51 -25.82 -4.03
CA ALA A 58 -17.92 -24.41 -4.10
C ALA A 58 -17.20 -23.53 -3.07
N LYS A 59 -16.85 -24.10 -1.91
CA LYS A 59 -16.10 -23.41 -0.85
C LYS A 59 -14.67 -23.12 -1.27
N MET A 60 -14.03 -24.09 -1.92
CA MET A 60 -12.69 -23.95 -2.47
C MET A 60 -12.68 -22.93 -3.61
N ASP A 61 -13.66 -22.97 -4.52
CA ASP A 61 -13.79 -21.99 -5.60
C ASP A 61 -13.97 -20.55 -5.06
N CYS A 62 -14.85 -20.35 -4.08
CA CYS A 62 -14.99 -19.06 -3.38
C CYS A 62 -13.67 -18.59 -2.75
N THR A 63 -12.93 -19.51 -2.11
CA THR A 63 -11.65 -19.20 -1.46
C THR A 63 -10.60 -18.78 -2.47
N ILE A 64 -10.52 -19.48 -3.60
CA ILE A 64 -9.59 -19.18 -4.69
C ILE A 64 -9.94 -17.87 -5.40
N SER A 65 -11.22 -17.63 -5.66
CA SER A 65 -11.71 -16.39 -6.23
C SER A 65 -11.37 -15.19 -5.35
N ARG A 66 -11.65 -15.27 -4.04
CA ARG A 66 -11.28 -14.22 -3.07
C ARG A 66 -9.78 -14.00 -3.00
N LEU A 67 -8.99 -15.08 -2.97
CA LEU A 67 -7.53 -15.00 -2.92
C LEU A 67 -6.94 -14.34 -4.18
N LYS A 68 -7.49 -14.68 -5.35
CA LYS A 68 -7.09 -14.08 -6.62
C LYS A 68 -7.37 -12.59 -6.63
N ILE A 69 -8.59 -12.17 -6.28
CA ILE A 69 -8.97 -10.76 -6.23
C ILE A 69 -8.05 -9.98 -5.28
N LYS A 70 -7.81 -10.53 -4.08
CA LYS A 70 -6.91 -9.92 -3.09
C LYS A 70 -5.49 -9.76 -3.63
N TYR A 71 -4.96 -10.80 -4.31
CA TYR A 71 -3.63 -10.73 -4.92
C TYR A 71 -3.56 -9.69 -6.05
N ASP A 72 -4.51 -9.72 -6.98
CA ASP A 72 -4.52 -8.83 -8.15
C ASP A 72 -4.57 -7.35 -7.73
N ILE A 73 -5.37 -7.02 -6.72
CA ILE A 73 -5.49 -5.66 -6.18
C ILE A 73 -4.22 -5.25 -5.44
N LEU A 74 -3.72 -6.07 -4.50
CA LEU A 74 -2.47 -5.74 -3.79
C LEU A 74 -1.30 -5.59 -4.76
N PHE A 75 -1.24 -6.44 -5.79
CA PHE A 75 -0.20 -6.37 -6.80
C PHE A 75 -0.31 -5.08 -7.63
N ALA A 76 -1.51 -4.73 -8.12
CA ALA A 76 -1.74 -3.49 -8.85
C ALA A 76 -1.38 -2.24 -8.02
N LEU A 77 -1.79 -2.22 -6.75
CA LEU A 77 -1.46 -1.15 -5.81
C LEU A 77 0.03 -1.07 -5.53
N TYR A 78 0.71 -2.20 -5.33
CA TYR A 78 2.16 -2.22 -5.09
C TYR A 78 2.97 -1.75 -6.30
N GLN A 79 2.54 -2.15 -7.51
CA GLN A 79 3.12 -1.67 -8.76
C GLN A 79 2.97 -0.15 -8.91
N LYS A 80 1.76 0.37 -8.64
CA LYS A 80 1.52 1.82 -8.65
C LYS A 80 2.37 2.50 -7.58
N PHE A 81 2.32 2.03 -6.34
CA PHE A 81 3.11 2.50 -5.20
C PHE A 81 4.61 2.64 -5.52
N THR A 82 5.21 1.62 -6.15
CA THR A 82 6.63 1.63 -6.50
C THR A 82 6.93 2.75 -7.50
N ARG A 83 6.12 2.89 -8.56
CA ARG A 83 6.26 3.98 -9.54
C ARG A 83 6.10 5.36 -8.90
N ILE A 84 5.15 5.52 -7.97
CA ILE A 84 4.98 6.76 -7.23
C ILE A 84 6.26 7.07 -6.43
N CYS A 85 6.82 6.09 -5.71
CA CYS A 85 8.04 6.28 -4.95
C CYS A 85 9.23 6.72 -5.82
N GLU A 86 9.38 6.16 -7.02
CA GLU A 86 10.44 6.54 -7.98
C GLU A 86 10.31 8.01 -8.44
N ILE A 87 9.08 8.50 -8.60
CA ILE A 87 8.78 9.88 -8.99
C ILE A 87 9.01 10.85 -7.82
N ILE A 88 8.61 10.46 -6.60
CA ILE A 88 8.61 11.35 -5.43
C ILE A 88 9.97 11.38 -4.72
N CYS A 89 10.67 10.24 -4.63
CA CYS A 89 11.93 10.14 -3.89
C CYS A 89 13.13 10.52 -4.74
N ILE A 90 14.15 11.13 -4.13
CA ILE A 90 15.45 11.34 -4.78
C ILE A 90 16.14 9.98 -4.96
N ASP A 91 16.65 9.73 -6.17
CA ASP A 91 17.46 8.55 -6.47
C ASP A 91 18.76 8.61 -5.66
N LYS A 92 19.19 7.48 -5.06
CA LYS A 92 20.40 7.45 -4.25
C LYS A 92 21.59 8.03 -5.04
N PRO A 93 22.40 8.95 -4.48
CA PRO A 93 23.73 9.18 -5.03
C PRO A 93 24.53 7.88 -4.88
N ASN A 94 25.29 7.55 -5.92
CA ASN A 94 26.03 6.29 -6.07
C ASN A 94 27.20 6.11 -5.06
N ASP A 95 27.28 6.96 -4.03
CA ASP A 95 28.37 7.02 -3.08
C ASP A 95 28.03 6.28 -1.78
N GLN A 96 28.90 5.33 -1.46
CA GLN A 96 28.63 4.15 -0.64
C GLN A 96 28.68 4.38 0.87
N THR A 97 28.44 5.60 1.38
CA THR A 97 28.76 5.87 2.80
C THR A 97 27.86 6.80 3.60
N CYS A 98 26.79 7.40 3.07
CA CYS A 98 25.92 8.24 3.91
C CYS A 98 24.51 8.45 3.32
N ALA A 99 23.61 7.46 3.42
CA ALA A 99 22.13 7.60 3.42
C ALA A 99 21.40 6.26 3.16
N GLU A 100 21.90 5.11 3.63
CA GLU A 100 21.15 3.85 3.48
C GLU A 100 19.79 3.85 4.19
N ILE A 101 19.59 4.78 5.12
CA ILE A 101 18.49 4.76 6.09
C ILE A 101 17.26 5.57 5.62
N SER A 102 17.31 6.42 4.59
CA SER A 102 16.22 7.40 4.40
C SER A 102 15.15 7.02 3.35
N SER A 103 15.51 6.75 2.10
CA SER A 103 14.52 6.42 1.05
C SER A 103 14.00 4.98 1.16
N CYS A 104 14.85 4.02 1.51
CA CYS A 104 14.43 2.64 1.76
C CYS A 104 13.46 2.55 2.94
N SER A 105 13.67 3.36 3.98
CA SER A 105 12.76 3.44 5.13
C SER A 105 11.44 4.10 4.78
N PHE A 106 11.42 5.12 3.90
CA PHE A 106 10.16 5.71 3.41
C PHE A 106 9.31 4.67 2.69
N VAL A 107 9.88 3.97 1.71
CA VAL A 107 9.14 2.95 0.94
C VAL A 107 8.56 1.89 1.88
N LYS A 108 9.38 1.40 2.82
CA LYS A 108 8.94 0.40 3.79
C LYS A 108 7.87 0.94 4.74
N LEU A 109 8.03 2.15 5.27
CA LEU A 109 7.08 2.81 6.16
C LEU A 109 5.73 3.03 5.50
N CYS A 110 5.71 3.63 4.31
CA CYS A 110 4.50 3.89 3.55
C CYS A 110 3.75 2.59 3.25
N TRP A 111 4.45 1.57 2.76
CA TRP A 111 3.78 0.33 2.40
C TRP A 111 3.21 -0.42 3.62
N ILE A 112 3.96 -0.48 4.72
CA ILE A 112 3.48 -1.11 5.96
C ILE A 112 2.29 -0.33 6.53
N MET A 113 2.38 1.00 6.58
CA MET A 113 1.29 1.85 7.07
C MET A 113 0.03 1.68 6.24
N PHE A 114 0.18 1.62 4.91
CA PHE A 114 -0.92 1.31 4.00
C PHE A 114 -1.54 -0.06 4.26
N LEU A 115 -0.73 -1.12 4.39
CA LEU A 115 -1.24 -2.47 4.67
C LEU A 115 -1.99 -2.54 6.01
N LEU A 116 -1.49 -1.86 7.04
CA LEU A 116 -2.17 -1.76 8.34
C LEU A 116 -3.48 -0.98 8.24
N ALA A 117 -3.48 0.17 7.55
CA ALA A 117 -4.66 1.00 7.34
C ALA A 117 -5.74 0.23 6.56
N LYS A 118 -5.37 -0.37 5.42
CA LYS A 118 -6.28 -1.18 4.61
C LYS A 118 -6.85 -2.33 5.42
N GLY A 119 -6.01 -3.06 6.17
CA GLY A 119 -6.46 -4.19 6.98
C GLY A 119 -7.39 -3.84 8.14
N LYS A 120 -7.29 -2.62 8.68
CA LYS A 120 -8.15 -2.16 9.79
C LYS A 120 -9.44 -1.50 9.30
N ILE A 121 -9.39 -0.72 8.22
CA ILE A 121 -10.48 0.19 7.84
C ILE A 121 -11.29 -0.34 6.65
N LEU A 122 -10.64 -0.98 5.67
CA LEU A 122 -11.32 -1.42 4.45
C LEU A 122 -11.81 -2.86 4.63
N GLN A 123 -13.11 -2.97 4.95
CA GLN A 123 -13.80 -4.27 5.00
C GLN A 123 -13.99 -4.88 3.61
N MET A 124 -14.08 -4.03 2.57
CA MET A 124 -14.12 -4.47 1.17
C MET A 124 -12.71 -4.80 0.70
N GLU A 125 -12.39 -6.09 0.61
CA GLU A 125 -11.07 -6.56 0.15
C GLU A 125 -10.83 -6.26 -1.35
N ASP A 126 -11.91 -6.08 -2.12
CA ASP A 126 -11.95 -6.00 -3.57
C ASP A 126 -12.05 -4.58 -4.17
N ASP A 127 -12.17 -3.54 -3.34
CA ASP A 127 -12.23 -2.16 -3.83
C ASP A 127 -10.83 -1.59 -4.10
N LEU A 128 -10.45 -1.57 -5.37
CA LEU A 128 -9.18 -0.99 -5.83
C LEU A 128 -9.13 0.53 -5.67
N VAL A 129 -10.25 1.23 -5.93
CA VAL A 129 -10.30 2.70 -6.00
C VAL A 129 -10.13 3.29 -4.61
N ILE A 130 -10.95 2.86 -3.64
CA ILE A 130 -10.85 3.35 -2.27
C ILE A 130 -9.49 2.95 -1.67
N SER A 131 -8.98 1.76 -1.99
CA SER A 131 -7.64 1.35 -1.57
C SER A 131 -6.55 2.28 -2.13
N PHE A 132 -6.67 2.72 -3.38
CA PHE A 132 -5.72 3.67 -3.97
C PHE A 132 -5.84 5.06 -3.34
N GLN A 133 -7.06 5.55 -3.09
CA GLN A 133 -7.29 6.81 -2.40
C GLN A 133 -6.71 6.80 -0.97
N LEU A 134 -6.87 5.68 -0.25
CA LEU A 134 -6.23 5.46 1.04
C LEU A 134 -4.70 5.46 0.93
N LEU A 135 -4.14 4.88 -0.13
CA LEU A 135 -2.70 4.92 -0.38
C LEU A 135 -2.20 6.36 -0.58
N LEU A 136 -2.95 7.22 -1.29
CA LEU A 136 -2.61 8.64 -1.41
C LEU A 136 -2.62 9.36 -0.05
N CYS A 137 -3.57 9.03 0.83
CA CYS A 137 -3.59 9.56 2.20
C CYS A 137 -2.33 9.19 2.99
N VAL A 138 -1.86 7.95 2.83
CA VAL A 138 -0.62 7.46 3.45
C VAL A 138 0.60 8.19 2.90
N PHE A 139 0.66 8.41 1.58
CA PHE A 139 1.73 9.19 0.96
C PHE A 139 1.77 10.62 1.50
N ASP A 140 0.64 11.30 1.51
CA ASP A 140 0.52 12.67 2.03
C ASP A 140 1.03 12.77 3.48
N TYR A 141 0.63 11.84 4.34
CA TYR A 141 1.13 11.80 5.72
C TYR A 141 2.64 11.56 5.77
N CYS A 142 3.14 10.54 5.09
CA CYS A 142 4.56 10.18 5.17
C CYS A 142 5.47 11.26 4.58
N ILE A 143 5.05 11.92 3.49
CA ILE A 143 5.78 13.04 2.88
C ILE A 143 5.86 14.21 3.86
N ARG A 144 4.77 14.53 4.57
CA ARG A 144 4.76 15.61 5.57
C ARG A 144 5.60 15.33 6.81
N GLN A 145 5.82 14.05 7.16
CA GLN A 145 6.59 13.69 8.35
C GLN A 145 8.11 13.59 8.13
N LEU A 146 8.54 13.51 6.87
CA LEU A 146 9.94 13.24 6.55
C LEU A 146 10.68 14.50 6.06
N PRO A 147 12.03 14.54 6.19
CA PRO A 147 12.80 15.70 5.76
C PRO A 147 12.63 16.01 4.26
N PRO A 148 12.52 17.31 3.87
CA PRO A 148 12.42 17.74 2.46
C PRO A 148 13.55 17.23 1.56
N ALA A 149 14.74 16.99 2.13
CA ALA A 149 15.90 16.48 1.40
C ALA A 149 15.69 15.07 0.81
N LEU A 150 14.62 14.35 1.18
CA LEU A 150 14.31 13.02 0.64
C LEU A 150 13.49 13.04 -0.64
N PHE A 151 12.90 14.19 -0.97
CA PHE A 151 11.89 14.28 -2.01
C PHE A 151 12.35 15.15 -3.18
N LYS A 152 11.87 14.81 -4.37
CA LYS A 152 11.97 15.60 -5.60
C LYS A 152 10.96 16.77 -5.54
N GLU A 153 11.11 17.74 -6.44
CA GLU A 153 10.07 18.75 -6.65
C GLU A 153 8.81 18.13 -7.26
N PRO A 154 7.60 18.67 -7.00
CA PRO A 154 7.32 19.86 -6.17
C PRO A 154 7.23 19.56 -4.66
N TYR A 155 7.24 18.29 -4.25
CA TYR A 155 7.02 17.88 -2.86
C TYR A 155 8.03 18.49 -1.89
N LYS A 156 9.30 18.58 -2.32
CA LYS A 156 10.37 19.22 -1.55
C LYS A 156 10.06 20.67 -1.18
N SER A 157 9.69 21.51 -2.15
CA SER A 157 9.38 22.92 -1.89
C SER A 157 8.11 23.07 -1.06
N ILE A 158 7.07 22.27 -1.33
CA ILE A 158 5.81 22.28 -0.56
C ILE A 158 6.08 22.08 0.94
N ILE A 159 6.90 21.09 1.31
CA ILE A 159 7.14 20.80 2.74
C ILE A 159 8.23 21.67 3.37
N ALA A 160 9.19 22.18 2.58
CA ALA A 160 10.22 23.11 3.08
C ALA A 160 9.62 24.47 3.53
N VAL A 161 8.58 24.95 2.84
CA VAL A 161 7.88 26.20 3.20
C VAL A 161 7.13 26.07 4.53
N SER A 162 6.64 24.86 4.85
CA SER A 162 5.92 24.59 6.12
C SER A 162 6.84 24.62 7.35
N GLY A 163 8.12 24.25 7.20
CA GLY A 163 9.09 24.20 8.30
C GLY A 163 9.70 25.55 8.73
N ASN A 164 9.72 26.56 7.85
CA ASN A 164 10.42 27.83 8.10
C ASN A 164 9.65 28.85 8.96
N GLY A 165 8.55 28.45 9.60
CA GLY A 165 7.77 29.30 10.51
C GLY A 165 8.42 29.60 11.86
N SER A 166 9.63 29.10 12.15
CA SER A 166 10.31 29.31 13.43
C SER A 166 11.74 29.82 13.24
N SER A 167 11.88 31.11 12.97
CA SER A 167 12.99 31.98 13.44
C SER A 167 12.94 33.34 12.75
N ARG A 168 12.29 34.33 13.38
CA ARG A 168 12.85 35.67 13.65
C ARG A 168 11.80 36.56 14.32
N THR A 169 12.18 37.03 15.50
CA THR A 169 11.47 38.03 16.30
C THR A 169 11.08 39.25 15.47
N SER A 170 9.79 39.49 15.27
CA SER A 170 9.26 40.81 14.92
C SER A 170 8.07 41.10 15.81
N ARG A 171 8.27 42.05 16.73
CA ARG A 171 7.19 42.70 17.48
C ARG A 171 6.40 43.52 16.47
N GLN A 172 5.09 43.28 16.36
CA GLN A 172 4.01 44.29 16.22
C GLN A 172 2.79 43.71 15.49
N GLY A 173 1.67 43.60 16.22
CA GLY A 173 0.33 43.94 15.74
C GLY A 173 -0.45 42.96 14.85
N GLN A 174 -1.59 42.51 15.39
CA GLN A 174 -2.87 42.22 14.72
C GLN A 174 -3.13 40.86 14.05
N ASN A 175 -4.12 40.17 14.66
CA ASN A 175 -5.32 39.58 14.06
C ASN A 175 -5.24 38.31 13.19
N ARG A 176 -5.74 37.21 13.79
CA ARG A 176 -6.61 36.14 13.23
C ARG A 176 -6.19 35.34 11.97
N SER A 177 -5.05 35.60 11.32
CA SER A 177 -4.65 34.96 10.05
C SER A 177 -3.63 33.79 10.16
N ALA A 178 -3.23 33.39 11.37
CA ALA A 178 -2.26 32.31 11.55
C ALA A 178 -2.86 30.90 11.46
N ARG A 179 -4.19 30.78 11.59
CA ARG A 179 -4.88 29.47 11.59
C ARG A 179 -5.26 29.00 10.18
N THR A 180 -5.53 29.92 9.26
CA THR A 180 -5.87 29.65 7.86
C THR A 180 -4.66 29.25 7.03
N SER A 181 -3.53 29.92 7.18
CA SER A 181 -2.29 29.62 6.45
C SER A 181 -1.71 28.22 6.77
N LYS A 182 -1.86 27.75 8.01
CA LYS A 182 -1.39 26.42 8.41
C LYS A 182 -2.20 25.30 7.74
N THR A 183 -3.54 25.42 7.75
CA THR A 183 -4.46 24.50 7.08
C THR A 183 -4.33 24.49 5.56
N GLU A 184 -3.99 25.64 4.96
CA GLU A 184 -3.80 25.78 3.51
C GLU A 184 -2.51 25.12 3.01
N THR A 185 -1.50 24.96 3.89
CA THR A 185 -0.28 24.20 3.57
C THR A 185 -0.47 22.70 3.83
N ASP A 186 -1.37 22.35 4.74
CA ASP A 186 -1.71 20.97 5.12
C ASP A 186 -2.37 20.15 4.01
N ILE A 187 -2.87 20.78 2.95
CA ILE A 187 -3.62 20.11 1.85
C ILE A 187 -2.82 20.12 0.52
N LYS A 188 -1.72 20.88 0.41
CA LYS A 188 -1.00 21.03 -0.87
C LYS A 188 -0.37 19.72 -1.38
N VAL A 189 0.10 18.86 -0.50
CA VAL A 189 0.70 17.57 -0.89
C VAL A 189 -0.37 16.66 -1.46
N ILE A 190 -1.51 16.50 -0.78
CA ILE A 190 -2.62 15.69 -1.29
C ILE A 190 -3.24 16.28 -2.57
N GLU A 191 -3.30 17.59 -2.72
CA GLU A 191 -3.73 18.26 -3.96
C GLU A 191 -2.84 17.90 -5.14
N GLU A 192 -1.53 17.96 -4.96
CA GLU A 192 -0.57 17.62 -6.01
C GLU A 192 -0.65 16.12 -6.37
N LEU A 193 -0.73 15.24 -5.36
CA LEU A 193 -0.92 13.80 -5.58
C LEU A 193 -2.21 13.51 -6.35
N CYS A 194 -3.33 14.15 -5.98
CA CYS A 194 -4.60 13.97 -6.67
C CYS A 194 -4.55 14.47 -8.11
N LYS A 195 -3.87 15.59 -8.37
CA LYS A 195 -3.69 16.15 -9.70
C LYS A 195 -2.84 15.24 -10.60
N GLU A 196 -1.73 14.71 -10.08
CA GLU A 196 -0.81 13.83 -10.82
C GLU A 196 -1.48 12.48 -11.18
N TYR A 197 -2.36 11.98 -10.32
CA TYR A 197 -3.01 10.67 -10.49
C TYR A 197 -4.50 10.74 -10.84
N ASP A 198 -4.98 11.90 -11.28
CA ASP A 198 -6.36 12.14 -11.73
C ASP A 198 -7.42 11.63 -10.75
N CYS A 199 -7.23 11.95 -9.47
CA CYS A 199 -8.14 11.57 -8.38
C CYS A 199 -9.01 12.74 -7.93
N SER A 200 -10.26 12.46 -7.59
CA SER A 200 -11.15 13.44 -6.96
C SER A 200 -10.62 13.83 -5.59
N LEU A 201 -10.26 15.11 -5.44
CA LEU A 201 -9.76 15.64 -4.17
C LEU A 201 -10.80 15.49 -3.04
N ASP A 202 -12.09 15.65 -3.36
CA ASP A 202 -13.16 15.55 -2.37
C ASP A 202 -13.36 14.11 -1.87
N GLU A 203 -13.27 13.13 -2.77
CA GLU A 203 -13.32 11.71 -2.38
C GLU A 203 -12.12 11.31 -1.54
N VAL A 204 -10.92 11.72 -1.94
CA VAL A 204 -9.68 11.46 -1.18
C VAL A 204 -9.73 12.13 0.19
N LYS A 205 -10.22 13.37 0.28
CA LYS A 205 -10.46 14.05 1.56
C LYS A 205 -11.47 13.28 2.41
N ASN A 206 -12.55 12.79 1.82
CA ASN A 206 -13.53 11.98 2.54
C ASN A 206 -12.87 10.72 3.12
N VAL A 207 -12.08 9.97 2.34
CA VAL A 207 -11.30 8.83 2.84
C VAL A 207 -10.31 9.26 3.93
N TYR A 208 -9.64 10.38 3.76
CA TYR A 208 -8.70 10.92 4.73
C TYR A 208 -9.36 11.15 6.10
N PHE A 209 -10.50 11.86 6.14
CA PHE A 209 -11.21 12.19 7.37
C PHE A 209 -11.98 11.03 7.99
N THR A 210 -12.68 10.24 7.18
CA THR A 210 -13.58 9.18 7.67
C THR A 210 -12.84 7.87 7.99
N SER A 211 -11.70 7.64 7.34
CA SER A 211 -10.98 6.37 7.41
C SER A 211 -9.59 6.55 7.99
N PHE A 212 -8.74 7.34 7.32
CA PHE A 212 -7.32 7.38 7.64
C PHE A 212 -6.98 8.07 8.97
N ILE A 213 -7.59 9.22 9.29
CA ILE A 213 -7.41 9.88 10.59
C ILE A 213 -7.83 8.99 11.76
N PRO A 214 -9.03 8.36 11.77
CA PRO A 214 -9.39 7.39 12.81
C PRO A 214 -8.36 6.27 12.99
N PHE A 215 -7.79 5.76 11.90
CA PHE A 215 -6.71 4.79 11.96
C PHE A 215 -5.47 5.35 12.65
N LEU A 216 -4.97 6.52 12.25
CA LEU A 216 -3.82 7.17 12.88
C LEU A 216 -4.02 7.40 14.39
N ASN A 217 -5.21 7.85 14.81
CA ASN A 217 -5.53 8.08 16.21
C ASN A 217 -5.64 6.80 17.05
N SER A 218 -5.71 5.65 16.38
CA SER A 218 -5.89 4.33 17.00
C SER A 218 -4.63 3.46 16.93
N MET A 219 -3.51 4.03 16.47
CA MET A 219 -2.19 3.40 16.47
C MET A 219 -1.42 3.68 17.74
#